data_AF-A0A353F0W1-F1
#
_entry.id   AF-A0A353F0W1-F1
#
_cell.length_a   1.000
_cell.length_b   1.000
_cell.length_c   1.000
_cell.angle_alpha   90.00
_cell.angle_beta   90.00
_cell.angle_gamma   90.00
#
_symmetry.space_group_name_H-M   'P 1'
#
loop_
_entity.id
_entity.type
_entity.pdbx_description
1 polymer ?
#
loop_
_entity_poly.entity_id
_entity_poly.type
_entity_poly.pdbx_seq_one_letter_code
_entity_poly.pdbx_strand_id
1 'polypeptide(L)'
;TAPQCVPSRGGLLTGRFQSRFGLESNRDSLKGFDKQSTIAERLKKSGYATGQIGKWHLGPTNEITQHGFDDVYAKNANRPCFANYTLDGKTIEMQQVDDGL
;
A
#
# COMPACT_ATOMS: atom_id res chain seq x y z
N THR A 1 8.08 -9.78 11.83
CA THR A 1 7.94 -10.47 10.54
C THR A 1 7.58 -11.92 10.79
N ALA A 2 6.94 -12.58 9.84
CA ALA A 2 6.38 -13.93 10.00
C ALA A 2 6.67 -14.79 8.76
N PRO A 3 6.65 -16.13 8.86
CA PRO A 3 6.87 -17.03 7.72
C PRO A 3 5.66 -17.09 6.76
N GLN A 4 4.73 -16.15 6.86
CA GLN A 4 3.54 -16.05 6.01
C GLN A 4 3.33 -14.61 5.54
N CYS A 5 2.70 -14.46 4.38
CA CYS A 5 2.66 -13.18 3.67
C CYS A 5 1.77 -12.14 4.34
N VAL A 6 0.56 -12.48 4.78
CA VAL A 6 -0.36 -11.57 5.48
C VAL A 6 0.27 -11.05 6.79
N PRO A 7 0.68 -11.90 7.75
CA PRO A 7 1.29 -11.42 9.00
C PRO A 7 2.62 -10.67 8.79
N SER A 8 3.43 -11.09 7.80
CA SER A 8 4.68 -10.40 7.50
C SER A 8 4.45 -8.99 6.96
N ARG A 9 3.48 -8.81 6.04
CA ARG A 9 3.12 -7.51 5.48
C ARG A 9 2.46 -6.60 6.51
N GLY A 10 1.54 -7.13 7.32
CA GLY A 10 0.91 -6.38 8.40
C GLY A 10 1.95 -5.89 9.41
N GLY A 11 2.90 -6.74 9.80
CA GLY A 11 4.00 -6.35 10.69
C GLY A 11 4.94 -5.31 10.07
N LEU A 12 5.27 -5.44 8.78
CA LEU A 12 6.09 -4.47 8.05
C LEU A 12 5.43 -3.08 8.02
N LEU A 13 4.16 -3.01 7.61
CA LEU A 13 3.48 -1.73 7.45
C LEU A 13 3.22 -1.03 8.78
N THR A 14 2.96 -1.78 9.84
CA THR A 14 2.64 -1.21 11.16
C THR A 14 3.89 -0.96 12.02
N GLY A 15 5.01 -1.61 11.69
CA GLY A 15 6.21 -1.64 12.54
C GLY A 15 6.01 -2.40 13.85
N ARG A 16 4.99 -3.26 13.93
CA ARG A 16 4.61 -3.97 15.17
C ARG A 16 4.64 -5.48 14.95
N PHE A 17 4.89 -6.23 16.03
CA PHE A 17 4.76 -7.68 15.99
C PHE A 17 3.29 -8.07 15.81
N GLN A 18 3.02 -8.98 14.89
CA GLN A 18 1.67 -9.25 14.40
C GLN A 18 0.69 -9.83 15.44
N SER A 19 1.20 -10.56 16.45
CA SER A 19 0.40 -11.01 17.61
C SER A 19 -0.18 -9.86 18.43
N ARG A 20 0.38 -8.64 18.34
CA ARG A 20 -0.15 -7.45 19.04
C ARG A 20 -1.51 -7.01 18.50
N PHE A 21 -1.88 -7.47 17.30
CA PHE A 21 -3.15 -7.16 16.66
C PHE A 21 -3.80 -8.41 16.05
N GLY A 22 -3.44 -9.60 16.53
CA GLY A 22 -4.15 -10.85 16.21
C GLY A 22 -4.05 -11.30 14.76
N LEU A 23 -2.97 -10.97 14.05
CA LEU A 23 -2.75 -11.38 12.66
C LEU A 23 -1.59 -12.39 12.59
N GLU A 24 -1.82 -13.68 12.85
CA GLU A 24 -0.75 -14.69 12.93
C GLU A 24 -0.69 -15.60 11.70
N SER A 25 -1.77 -15.66 10.93
CA SER A 25 -1.95 -16.52 9.76
C SER A 25 -2.57 -15.76 8.59
N ASN A 26 -2.38 -16.28 7.37
CA ASN A 26 -3.03 -15.76 6.15
C ASN A 26 -4.56 -15.88 6.15
N ARG A 27 -5.13 -16.67 7.07
CA ARG A 27 -6.58 -16.88 7.18
C ARG A 27 -7.23 -16.03 8.27
N ASP A 28 -6.43 -15.29 9.04
CA ASP A 28 -6.94 -14.52 10.16
C ASP A 28 -7.71 -13.28 9.70
N SER A 29 -8.59 -12.80 10.57
CA SER A 29 -9.33 -11.57 10.33
C SER A 29 -8.40 -10.37 10.32
N LEU A 30 -8.61 -9.46 9.37
CA LEU A 30 -7.86 -8.21 9.27
C LEU A 30 -8.34 -7.12 10.25
N LYS A 31 -9.45 -7.33 10.97
CA LYS A 31 -10.04 -6.33 11.90
C LYS A 31 -9.03 -5.75 12.92
N GLY A 32 -8.03 -6.53 13.31
CA GLY A 32 -6.97 -6.04 14.19
C GLY A 32 -5.93 -5.17 13.46
N PHE A 33 -5.56 -5.55 12.24
CA PHE A 33 -4.71 -4.78 11.34
C PHE A 33 -5.37 -3.46 10.92
N ASP A 34 -6.67 -3.48 10.61
CA ASP A 34 -7.42 -2.29 10.15
C ASP A 34 -7.49 -1.17 11.19
N LYS A 35 -7.16 -1.47 12.46
CA LYS A 35 -7.06 -0.50 13.56
C LYS A 35 -5.65 0.06 13.76
N GLN A 36 -4.66 -0.43 13.02
CA GLN A 36 -3.27 -0.02 13.15
C GLN A 36 -2.94 1.11 12.19
N SER A 37 -2.15 2.08 12.64
CA SER A 37 -1.57 3.07 11.73
C SER A 37 -0.38 2.51 10.97
N THR A 38 -0.42 2.59 9.65
CA THR A 38 0.67 2.18 8.77
C THR A 38 1.77 3.23 8.67
N ILE A 39 2.93 2.84 8.13
CA ILE A 39 4.01 3.76 7.76
C ILE A 39 3.55 4.80 6.74
N ALA A 40 2.66 4.44 5.81
CA ALA A 40 2.16 5.34 4.80
C ALA A 40 1.30 6.45 5.41
N GLU A 41 0.38 6.11 6.33
CA GLU A 41 -0.39 7.13 7.07
C GLU A 41 0.50 8.08 7.88
N ARG A 42 1.60 7.57 8.45
CA ARG A 42 2.56 8.38 9.21
C ARG A 42 3.32 9.33 8.29
N LEU A 43 3.87 8.84 7.19
CA LEU A 43 4.61 9.63 6.21
C LEU A 43 3.72 10.67 5.53
N LYS A 44 2.48 10.31 5.20
CA LYS A 44 1.51 11.22 4.62
C LYS A 44 1.23 12.43 5.53
N LYS A 45 1.10 12.22 6.84
CA LYS A 45 0.97 13.32 7.83
C LYS A 45 2.19 14.24 7.86
N SER A 46 3.35 13.77 7.41
CA SER A 46 4.58 14.56 7.28
C SER A 46 4.77 15.17 5.89
N GLY A 47 3.78 15.10 5.01
CA GLY A 47 3.80 15.73 3.68
C GLY A 47 4.39 14.87 2.56
N TYR A 48 4.61 13.58 2.79
CA TYR A 48 5.06 12.68 1.74
C TYR A 48 3.91 12.30 0.80
N ALA A 49 4.21 12.26 -0.51
CA ALA A 49 3.41 11.50 -1.46
C ALA A 49 3.56 9.99 -1.18
N THR A 50 2.47 9.24 -1.29
CA THR A 50 2.42 7.83 -0.87
C THR A 50 1.84 6.95 -1.97
N GLY A 51 2.56 5.87 -2.30
CA GLY A 51 2.15 4.93 -3.32
C GLY A 51 2.34 3.47 -2.92
N GLN A 52 1.45 2.60 -3.38
CA GLN A 52 1.52 1.15 -3.23
C GLN A 52 1.55 0.50 -4.62
N ILE A 53 2.60 -0.28 -4.88
CA ILE A 53 2.78 -1.00 -6.15
C ILE A 53 2.92 -2.49 -5.86
N GLY A 54 2.16 -3.31 -6.57
CA GLY A 54 2.21 -4.77 -6.53
C GLY A 54 1.25 -5.42 -5.54
N LYS A 55 1.65 -6.56 -4.99
CA LYS A 55 0.79 -7.41 -4.14
C LYS A 55 0.45 -6.72 -2.82
N TRP A 56 -0.84 -6.62 -2.50
CA TRP A 56 -1.35 -6.12 -1.22
C TRP A 56 -1.52 -7.24 -0.18
N HIS A 57 -2.50 -8.12 -0.38
CA HIS A 57 -2.79 -9.28 0.49
C HIS A 57 -3.13 -8.93 1.95
N LEU A 58 -3.60 -7.70 2.21
CA LEU A 58 -4.16 -7.28 3.50
C LEU A 58 -5.59 -6.77 3.28
N GLY A 59 -6.39 -7.54 2.54
CA GLY A 59 -7.79 -7.23 2.24
C GLY A 59 -8.04 -6.85 0.78
N PRO A 60 -9.25 -6.34 0.49
CA PRO A 60 -9.63 -5.86 -0.84
C PRO A 60 -8.71 -4.74 -1.35
N THR A 61 -8.37 -4.78 -2.63
CA THR A 61 -7.44 -3.83 -3.25
C THR A 61 -7.99 -2.41 -3.35
N ASN A 62 -9.30 -2.26 -3.39
CA ASN A 62 -9.97 -0.95 -3.33
C ASN A 62 -9.89 -0.28 -1.95
N GLU A 63 -9.52 -1.03 -0.90
CA GLU A 63 -9.39 -0.52 0.47
C GLU A 63 -7.96 -0.07 0.82
N ILE A 64 -6.98 -0.28 -0.08
CA ILE A 64 -5.57 0.10 0.13
C ILE A 64 -5.45 1.59 0.50
N THR A 65 -6.28 2.45 -0.07
CA THR A 65 -6.26 3.90 0.19
C THR A 65 -6.68 4.26 1.61
N GLN A 66 -7.40 3.38 2.31
CA GLN A 66 -7.73 3.58 3.72
C GLN A 66 -6.51 3.42 4.63
N HIS A 67 -5.43 2.81 4.13
CA HIS A 67 -4.17 2.60 4.83
C HIS A 67 -3.09 3.62 4.45
N GLY A 68 -3.49 4.77 3.92
CA GLY A 68 -2.61 5.93 3.73
C GLY A 68 -1.77 5.92 2.46
N PHE A 69 -2.10 5.09 1.46
CA PHE A 69 -1.50 5.14 0.12
C PHE A 69 -2.46 5.82 -0.85
N ASP A 70 -2.05 6.91 -1.50
CA ASP A 70 -2.90 7.64 -2.44
C ASP A 70 -2.87 7.03 -3.85
N ASP A 71 -1.68 6.68 -4.32
CA ASP A 71 -1.48 6.05 -5.62
C ASP A 71 -1.36 4.53 -5.48
N VAL A 72 -2.22 3.79 -6.18
CA VAL A 72 -2.30 2.32 -6.01
C VAL A 72 -2.22 1.63 -7.37
N TYR A 73 -1.24 0.75 -7.51
CA TYR A 73 -1.11 -0.19 -8.61
C TYR A 73 -1.10 -1.63 -8.09
N ALA A 74 -2.25 -2.30 -8.16
CA ALA A 74 -2.37 -3.70 -7.79
C ALA A 74 -3.36 -4.41 -8.71
N LYS A 75 -3.23 -5.73 -8.83
CA LYS A 75 -4.19 -6.56 -9.57
C LYS A 75 -5.60 -6.31 -9.02
N ASN A 76 -6.56 -5.98 -9.89
CA ASN A 76 -7.94 -5.67 -9.54
C ASN A 76 -8.11 -4.43 -8.63
N ALA A 77 -7.18 -3.47 -8.63
CA ALA A 77 -7.37 -2.22 -7.90
C ALA A 77 -8.53 -1.36 -8.45
N ASN A 78 -8.93 -1.57 -9.71
CA ASN A 78 -9.99 -0.83 -10.40
C ASN A 78 -9.78 0.70 -10.35
N ARG A 79 -8.53 1.14 -10.55
CA ARG A 79 -8.15 2.56 -10.55
C ARG A 79 -7.13 2.84 -11.67
N PRO A 80 -7.16 4.05 -12.26
CA PRO A 80 -6.08 4.52 -13.11
C PRO A 80 -4.77 4.48 -12.33
N CYS A 81 -3.69 4.02 -12.97
CA CYS A 81 -2.36 4.09 -12.40
C CYS A 81 -1.46 4.92 -13.28
N PHE A 82 -0.48 5.53 -12.64
CA PHE A 82 0.53 6.34 -13.27
C PHE A 82 1.87 5.98 -12.62
N ALA A 83 2.86 5.67 -13.45
CA ALA A 83 4.20 5.32 -13.00
C ALA A 83 5.10 6.56 -12.81
N ASN A 84 4.66 7.71 -13.33
CA ASN A 84 5.45 8.93 -13.39
C ASN A 84 4.96 9.95 -12.36
N TYR A 85 5.90 10.55 -11.64
CA TYR A 85 5.64 11.56 -10.62
C TYR A 85 6.58 12.75 -10.82
N THR A 86 6.08 13.96 -10.56
CA THR A 86 6.92 15.16 -10.45
C THR A 86 7.76 15.08 -9.17
N LEU A 87 8.78 15.94 -9.06
CA LEU A 87 9.56 16.11 -7.82
C LEU A 87 8.67 16.53 -6.63
N ASP A 88 7.55 17.20 -6.89
CA ASP A 88 6.54 17.57 -5.89
C ASP A 88 5.57 16.42 -5.54
N GLY A 89 5.79 15.22 -6.10
CA GLY A 89 4.95 14.05 -5.85
C GLY A 89 3.59 14.09 -6.56
N LYS A 90 3.42 14.94 -7.59
CA LYS A 90 2.20 14.96 -8.39
C LYS A 90 2.29 13.95 -9.53
N THR A 91 1.17 13.29 -9.77
CA THR A 91 1.05 12.28 -10.80
C THR A 91 1.12 12.88 -12.21
N ILE A 92 1.87 12.24 -13.11
CA ILE A 92 1.99 12.61 -14.53
C ILE A 92 1.36 11.51 -15.38
N GLU A 93 0.49 11.89 -16.32
CA GLU A 93 -0.10 10.93 -17.26
C GLU A 93 0.96 10.23 -18.10
N MET A 94 0.70 8.98 -18.50
CA MET A 94 1.61 8.29 -19.43
C MET A 94 1.66 9.07 -20.75
N GLN A 95 2.84 9.58 -21.07
CA GLN A 95 3.11 10.22 -22.34
C GLN A 95 3.53 9.15 -23.36
N GLN A 96 3.02 9.25 -24.59
CA GLN A 96 3.61 8.50 -25.70
C GLN A 96 5.01 9.08 -25.94
N VAL A 97 6.03 8.27 -25.74
CA VAL A 97 7.39 8.65 -26.12
C VAL A 97 7.52 8.27 -27.59
N ASP A 98 7.61 9.28 -28.44
CA ASP A 98 7.90 9.09 -29.86
C ASP A 98 9.43 8.92 -29.95
N ASP A 99 9.88 7.67 -30.04
CA ASP A 99 11.32 7.34 -30.03
C ASP A 99 12.06 7.80 -31.31
N GLY A 100 11.36 8.47 -32.24
CA GLY A 100 11.94 9.09 -33.43
C GLY A 100 12.63 8.11 -34.39
N LEU A 101 12.30 6.82 -34.29
CA LEU A 101 12.77 5.73 -35.16
C LEU A 101 11.73 5.36 -36.21
#